data_AF-A0A850WEM0-F1
#
_entry.id   AF-A0A850WEM0-F1
#
_cell.length_a   1.000
_cell.length_b   1.000
_cell.length_c   1.000
_cell.angle_alpha   90.00
_cell.angle_beta   90.00
_cell.angle_gamma   90.00
#
_symmetry.space_group_name_H-M   'P 1'
#
loop_
_entity.id
_entity.type
_entity.pdbx_description
1 polymer ?
#
loop_
_entity_poly.entity_id
_entity_poly.type
_entity_poly.pdbx_seq_one_letter_code
_entity_poly.pdbx_strand_id
1 'polypeptide(L)'
;QVMVTNVTSLLKTVKAVEDEATRGTRALEATIEYIKQELTVFQSSEVPEKTSSPEESIRMTKGITMATAKAVAAGNSCRQEDVIATANLSRKAVADMLTACKQASYHPDVSEDVRERALRFGTECTLGYLELLEHVLLV
;
A
#
# COMPACT_ATOMS: atom_id res chain seq x y z
N GLN A 1 7.88 30.42 -38.42
CA GLN A 1 8.24 28.99 -38.24
C GLN A 1 9.10 28.75 -37.00
N VAL A 2 10.22 29.48 -36.80
CA VAL A 2 11.14 29.31 -35.66
C VAL A 2 10.44 29.41 -34.29
N MET A 3 9.54 30.38 -34.10
CA MET A 3 8.79 30.55 -32.85
C MET A 3 7.90 29.35 -32.50
N VAL A 4 7.18 28.79 -33.50
CA VAL A 4 6.25 27.67 -33.28
C VAL A 4 7.01 26.40 -32.90
N THR A 5 8.15 26.15 -33.54
CA THR A 5 9.03 25.02 -33.20
C THR A 5 9.61 25.17 -31.78
N ASN A 6 10.05 26.37 -31.41
CA ASN A 6 10.61 26.62 -30.08
C ASN A 6 9.56 26.49 -28.96
N VAL A 7 8.35 27.00 -29.18
CA VAL A 7 7.21 26.82 -28.25
C VAL A 7 6.88 25.34 -28.09
N THR A 8 6.85 24.58 -29.19
CA THR A 8 6.57 23.14 -29.13
C THR A 8 7.64 22.38 -28.36
N SER A 9 8.92 22.69 -28.57
CA SER A 9 10.03 22.07 -27.83
C SER A 9 9.97 22.39 -26.34
N LEU A 10 9.64 23.63 -25.97
CA LEU A 10 9.48 24.02 -24.57
C LEU A 10 8.34 23.24 -23.89
N LEU A 11 7.19 23.12 -24.54
CA LEU A 11 6.05 22.35 -24.01
C LEU A 11 6.41 20.86 -23.80
N LYS A 12 7.21 20.27 -24.70
CA LYS A 12 7.72 18.89 -24.53
C LYS A 12 8.63 18.78 -23.31
N THR A 13 9.51 19.76 -23.10
CA THR A 13 10.39 19.78 -21.93
C THR A 13 9.60 19.94 -20.63
N VAL A 14 8.62 20.85 -20.59
CA VAL A 14 7.73 21.04 -19.44
C VAL A 14 7.01 19.73 -19.10
N LYS A 15 6.40 19.08 -20.09
CA LYS A 15 5.72 17.80 -19.89
C LYS A 15 6.66 16.71 -19.35
N ALA A 16 7.88 16.62 -19.90
CA ALA A 16 8.86 15.64 -19.43
C ALA A 16 9.25 15.87 -17.95
N VAL A 17 9.37 17.14 -17.53
CA VAL A 17 9.63 17.50 -16.13
C VAL A 17 8.45 17.14 -15.24
N GLU A 18 7.21 17.43 -15.66
CA GLU A 18 6.00 17.07 -14.91
C GLU A 18 5.84 15.55 -14.76
N ASP A 19 6.08 14.80 -15.84
CA ASP A 19 5.99 13.33 -15.83
C ASP A 19 7.00 12.71 -14.86
N GLU A 20 8.22 13.24 -14.82
CA GLU A 20 9.28 12.80 -13.91
C GLU A 20 9.01 13.20 -12.46
N ALA A 21 8.43 14.38 -12.24
CA ALA A 21 8.08 14.88 -10.92
C ALA A 21 6.90 14.14 -10.26
N THR A 22 6.06 13.45 -11.05
CA THR A 22 4.81 12.83 -10.57
C THR A 22 4.80 11.30 -10.68
N ARG A 23 5.85 10.68 -11.20
CA ARG A 23 5.89 9.21 -11.42
C ARG A 23 5.74 8.39 -10.14
N GLY A 24 6.35 8.82 -9.03
CA GLY A 24 6.23 8.18 -7.72
C GLY A 24 4.85 8.40 -7.13
N THR A 25 4.32 9.63 -7.24
CA THR A 25 2.93 9.96 -6.86
C THR A 25 1.94 9.01 -7.54
N ARG A 26 2.02 8.87 -8.88
CA ARG A 26 1.16 7.93 -9.64
C ARG A 26 1.33 6.47 -9.20
N ALA A 27 2.56 6.05 -8.91
CA ALA A 27 2.82 4.69 -8.41
C ALA A 27 2.20 4.45 -7.03
N LEU A 28 2.20 5.46 -6.17
CA LEU A 28 1.63 5.40 -4.83
C LEU A 28 0.09 5.45 -4.87
N GLU A 29 -0.51 6.29 -5.71
CA GLU A 29 -1.96 6.31 -5.97
C GLU A 29 -2.46 4.93 -6.45
N ALA A 30 -1.77 4.34 -7.42
CA ALA A 30 -2.11 2.99 -7.90
C ALA A 30 -1.96 1.91 -6.79
N THR A 31 -1.06 2.15 -5.83
CA THR A 31 -0.88 1.25 -4.67
C THR A 31 -2.02 1.40 -3.66
N ILE A 32 -2.47 2.63 -3.41
CA ILE A 32 -3.62 2.92 -2.55
C ILE A 32 -4.87 2.24 -3.08
N GLU A 33 -5.16 2.38 -4.37
CA GLU A 33 -6.32 1.73 -4.99
C GLU A 33 -6.24 0.20 -4.94
N TYR A 34 -5.04 -0.36 -5.15
CA TYR A 34 -4.82 -1.79 -4.97
C TYR A 34 -5.10 -2.23 -3.53
N ILE A 35 -4.59 -1.50 -2.51
CA ILE A 35 -4.81 -1.85 -1.10
C ILE A 35 -6.30 -1.78 -0.74
N LYS A 36 -7.06 -0.83 -1.29
CA LYS A 36 -8.52 -0.76 -1.10
C LYS A 36 -9.23 -1.98 -1.68
N GLN A 37 -8.79 -2.48 -2.83
CA GLN A 37 -9.31 -3.72 -3.42
C GLN A 37 -9.01 -4.93 -2.53
N GLU A 38 -7.77 -5.07 -2.06
CA GLU A 38 -7.38 -6.15 -1.14
C GLU A 38 -8.17 -6.09 0.18
N LEU A 39 -8.40 -4.89 0.73
CA LEU A 39 -9.21 -4.72 1.93
C LEU A 39 -10.66 -5.16 1.71
N THR A 40 -11.22 -4.90 0.52
CA THR A 40 -12.56 -5.36 0.16
C THR A 40 -12.63 -6.89 0.13
N VAL A 41 -11.61 -7.55 -0.45
CA VAL A 41 -11.49 -9.02 -0.44
C VAL A 41 -11.34 -9.55 0.98
N PHE A 42 -10.54 -8.88 1.82
CA PHE A 42 -10.35 -9.26 3.20
C PHE A 42 -11.66 -9.20 4.01
N GLN A 43 -12.46 -8.15 3.82
CA GLN A 43 -13.74 -7.94 4.50
C GLN A 43 -14.88 -8.82 3.97
N SER A 44 -14.68 -9.52 2.85
CA SER A 44 -15.70 -10.41 2.31
C SER A 44 -16.00 -11.57 3.28
N SER A 45 -17.23 -12.06 3.25
CA SER A 45 -17.65 -13.25 4.02
C SER A 45 -17.07 -14.57 3.48
N GLU A 46 -16.23 -14.50 2.45
CA GLU A 46 -15.61 -15.67 1.85
C GLU A 46 -14.60 -16.31 2.81
N VAL A 47 -14.76 -17.62 3.02
CA VAL A 47 -13.84 -18.42 3.82
C VAL A 47 -12.58 -18.68 2.97
N PRO A 48 -11.38 -18.42 3.50
CA PRO A 48 -10.15 -18.67 2.76
C PRO A 48 -9.99 -20.16 2.45
N GLU A 49 -9.50 -20.49 1.25
CA GLU A 49 -9.28 -21.88 0.81
C GLU A 49 -8.27 -22.64 1.68
N LYS A 50 -7.39 -21.92 2.36
CA LYS A 50 -6.33 -22.44 3.21
C LYS A 50 -6.33 -21.70 4.53
N THR A 51 -5.96 -22.41 5.59
CA THR A 51 -5.65 -21.81 6.89
C THR A 51 -4.14 -21.76 7.08
N SER A 52 -3.69 -20.83 7.92
CA SER A 52 -2.29 -20.69 8.31
C SER A 52 -2.18 -20.62 9.83
N SER A 53 -0.96 -20.77 10.35
CA SER A 53 -0.77 -20.67 11.79
C SER A 53 -0.77 -19.21 12.25
N PRO A 54 -1.23 -18.91 13.48
CA PRO A 54 -1.16 -17.56 14.04
C PRO A 54 0.24 -16.93 14.02
N GLU A 55 1.30 -17.75 14.14
CA GLU A 55 2.70 -17.30 14.08
C GLU A 55 3.08 -16.75 12.70
N GLU A 56 2.44 -17.24 11.63
CA GLU A 56 2.62 -16.71 10.28
C GLU A 56 2.02 -15.31 10.16
N SER A 57 0.83 -15.08 10.74
CA SER A 57 0.22 -13.75 10.83
C SER A 57 1.08 -12.74 11.61
N ILE A 58 1.68 -13.17 12.74
CA ILE A 58 2.62 -12.35 13.53
C ILE A 58 3.88 -11.99 12.74
N ARG A 59 4.33 -12.88 11.85
CA ARG A 59 5.50 -12.61 11.01
C ARG A 59 5.20 -11.52 9.99
N MET A 60 4.01 -11.53 9.40
CA MET A 60 3.62 -10.55 8.37
C MET A 60 3.41 -9.14 8.95
N THR A 61 3.06 -9.01 10.22
CA THR A 61 2.95 -7.70 10.90
C THR A 61 4.29 -6.94 10.93
N LYS A 62 5.44 -7.64 10.94
CA LYS A 62 6.76 -7.01 10.82
C LYS A 62 6.96 -6.33 9.47
N GLY A 63 6.36 -6.88 8.40
CA GLY A 63 6.40 -6.28 7.06
C GLY A 63 5.76 -4.90 7.05
N ILE A 64 4.62 -4.74 7.75
CA ILE A 64 3.94 -3.45 7.91
C ILE A 64 4.79 -2.44 8.67
N THR A 65 5.46 -2.86 9.76
CA THR A 65 6.37 -1.98 10.50
C THR A 65 7.47 -1.41 9.60
N MET A 66 8.08 -2.27 8.77
CA MET A 66 9.13 -1.84 7.84
C MET A 66 8.58 -0.93 6.73
N ALA A 67 7.41 -1.27 6.18
CA ALA A 67 6.76 -0.47 5.14
C ALA A 67 6.38 0.92 5.65
N THR A 68 5.88 1.01 6.89
CA THR A 68 5.57 2.27 7.60
C THR A 68 6.81 3.15 7.74
N ALA A 69 7.91 2.60 8.24
CA ALA A 69 9.16 3.34 8.38
C ALA A 69 9.67 3.87 7.03
N LYS A 70 9.52 3.07 5.97
CA LYS A 70 9.91 3.47 4.61
C LYS A 70 9.00 4.56 4.04
N ALA A 71 7.70 4.48 4.28
CA ALA A 71 6.75 5.51 3.85
C ALA A 71 7.05 6.87 4.48
N VAL A 72 7.33 6.90 5.78
CA VAL A 72 7.75 8.13 6.49
C VAL A 72 9.07 8.67 5.91
N ALA A 73 10.05 7.79 5.66
CA ALA A 73 11.32 8.20 5.06
C ALA A 73 11.15 8.78 3.64
N ALA A 74 10.28 8.18 2.82
CA ALA A 74 9.98 8.67 1.47
C ALA A 74 9.27 10.03 1.49
N GLY A 75 8.31 10.23 2.39
CA GLY A 75 7.67 11.53 2.59
C GLY A 75 8.67 12.63 2.97
N ASN A 76 9.65 12.30 3.81
CA ASN A 76 10.69 13.27 4.20
C ASN A 76 11.74 13.54 3.12
N SER A 77 12.00 12.58 2.21
CA SER A 77 13.02 12.75 1.18
C SER A 77 12.52 13.51 -0.04
N CYS A 78 11.20 13.51 -0.29
CA CYS A 78 10.56 14.02 -1.51
C CYS A 78 11.15 13.44 -2.81
N ARG A 79 11.85 12.29 -2.72
CA ARG A 79 12.47 11.64 -3.88
C ARG A 79 11.49 10.67 -4.50
N GLN A 80 11.15 10.89 -5.76
CA GLN A 80 10.22 10.04 -6.50
C GLN A 80 10.64 8.56 -6.51
N GLU A 81 11.94 8.25 -6.53
CA GLU A 81 12.45 6.87 -6.40
C GLU A 81 12.09 6.22 -5.05
N ASP A 82 12.20 6.98 -3.95
CA ASP A 82 11.88 6.48 -2.62
C ASP A 82 10.37 6.26 -2.48
N VAL A 83 9.55 7.11 -3.12
CA VAL A 83 8.10 6.95 -3.20
C VAL A 83 7.73 5.70 -4.01
N ILE A 84 8.35 5.43 -5.16
CA ILE A 84 8.15 4.20 -5.93
C ILE A 84 8.54 2.97 -5.10
N ALA A 85 9.70 3.03 -4.43
CA ALA A 85 10.20 1.93 -3.62
C ALA A 85 9.32 1.67 -2.39
N THR A 86 8.64 2.71 -1.88
CA THR A 86 7.61 2.61 -0.84
C THR A 86 6.35 1.99 -1.40
N ALA A 87 5.82 2.48 -2.51
CA ALA A 87 4.63 1.97 -3.18
C ALA A 87 4.72 0.45 -3.40
N ASN A 88 5.84 -0.03 -3.96
CA ASN A 88 6.04 -1.46 -4.20
C ASN A 88 6.13 -2.29 -2.91
N LEU A 89 6.78 -1.77 -1.86
CA LEU A 89 6.88 -2.45 -0.58
C LEU A 89 5.51 -2.50 0.13
N SER A 90 4.79 -1.38 0.16
CA SER A 90 3.44 -1.24 0.72
C SER A 90 2.48 -2.26 0.10
N ARG A 91 2.49 -2.36 -1.24
CA ARG A 91 1.64 -3.31 -1.98
C ARG A 91 1.79 -4.73 -1.44
N LYS A 92 3.04 -5.21 -1.36
CA LYS A 92 3.37 -6.56 -0.92
C LYS A 92 3.06 -6.75 0.57
N ALA A 93 3.52 -5.83 1.42
CA ALA A 93 3.39 -5.95 2.86
C ALA A 93 1.92 -6.01 3.31
N VAL A 94 1.05 -5.20 2.70
CA VAL A 94 -0.38 -5.18 3.02
C VAL A 94 -1.10 -6.43 2.50
N ALA A 95 -0.84 -6.85 1.26
CA ALA A 95 -1.44 -8.06 0.71
C ALA A 95 -1.06 -9.32 1.52
N ASP A 96 0.24 -9.46 1.85
CA ASP A 96 0.75 -10.56 2.66
C ASP A 96 0.12 -10.55 4.06
N MET A 97 -0.03 -9.37 4.68
CA MET A 97 -0.62 -9.21 6.01
C MET A 97 -2.10 -9.54 6.04
N LEU A 98 -2.89 -9.01 5.10
CA LEU A 98 -4.33 -9.28 5.01
C LEU A 98 -4.60 -10.76 4.74
N THR A 99 -3.84 -11.36 3.81
CA THR A 99 -3.93 -12.79 3.50
C THR A 99 -3.63 -13.63 4.74
N ALA A 100 -2.49 -13.39 5.41
CA ALA A 100 -2.10 -14.16 6.58
C ALA A 100 -3.06 -13.95 7.77
N CYS A 101 -3.57 -12.73 7.96
CA CYS A 101 -4.56 -12.42 8.99
C CYS A 101 -5.87 -13.20 8.75
N LYS A 102 -6.39 -13.20 7.51
CA LYS A 102 -7.61 -13.92 7.17
C LYS A 102 -7.40 -15.43 7.36
N GLN A 103 -6.37 -16.00 6.77
CA GLN A 103 -6.07 -17.44 6.87
C GLN A 103 -5.87 -17.91 8.32
N ALA A 104 -5.15 -17.14 9.15
CA ALA A 104 -4.95 -17.49 10.56
C ALA A 104 -6.25 -17.35 11.37
N SER A 105 -7.08 -16.35 11.08
CA SER A 105 -8.36 -16.14 11.79
C SER A 105 -9.38 -17.26 11.57
N TYR A 106 -9.25 -18.02 10.47
CA TYR A 106 -10.08 -19.20 10.17
C TYR A 106 -9.43 -20.53 10.58
N HIS A 107 -8.30 -20.51 11.30
CA HIS A 107 -7.68 -21.72 11.81
C HIS A 107 -8.62 -22.44 12.80
N PRO A 108 -8.72 -23.78 12.80
CA PRO A 108 -9.67 -24.52 13.65
C PRO A 108 -9.53 -24.25 15.16
N ASP A 109 -8.31 -23.94 15.61
CA ASP A 109 -8.00 -23.66 17.02
C ASP A 109 -8.31 -22.20 17.42
N VAL A 110 -8.79 -21.37 16.50
CA VAL A 110 -9.14 -19.96 16.75
C VAL A 110 -10.63 -19.84 17.02
N SER A 111 -10.97 -19.32 18.20
CA SER A 111 -12.35 -19.05 18.58
C SER A 111 -12.95 -17.90 17.78
N GLU A 112 -14.28 -17.90 17.68
CA GLU A 112 -15.03 -16.89 16.92
C GLU A 112 -14.77 -15.45 17.41
N ASP A 113 -14.71 -15.22 18.72
CA ASP A 113 -14.41 -13.91 19.29
C ASP A 113 -12.99 -13.42 18.92
N VAL A 114 -12.01 -14.32 18.88
CA VAL A 114 -10.65 -14.00 18.46
C VAL A 114 -10.59 -13.71 16.96
N ARG A 115 -11.31 -14.50 16.15
CA ARG A 115 -11.46 -14.27 14.70
C ARG A 115 -12.05 -12.88 14.41
N GLU A 116 -13.18 -12.54 15.02
CA GLU A 116 -13.83 -11.23 14.83
C GLU A 116 -12.88 -10.07 15.19
N ARG A 117 -12.17 -10.20 16.31
CA ARG A 117 -11.18 -9.20 16.74
C ARG A 117 -10.01 -9.09 15.77
N ALA A 118 -9.48 -10.22 15.28
CA ALA A 118 -8.39 -10.23 14.32
C ALA A 118 -8.78 -9.54 13.01
N LEU A 119 -9.97 -9.85 12.48
CA LEU A 119 -10.48 -9.23 11.25
C LEU A 119 -10.74 -7.73 11.44
N ARG A 120 -11.27 -7.32 12.61
CA ARG A 120 -11.45 -5.90 12.92
C ARG A 120 -10.11 -5.15 12.97
N PHE A 121 -9.13 -5.66 13.70
CA PHE A 121 -7.82 -5.00 13.80
C PHE A 121 -7.03 -5.04 12.50
N GLY A 122 -7.17 -6.08 11.67
CA GLY A 122 -6.60 -6.10 10.32
C GLY A 122 -7.17 -4.99 9.44
N THR A 123 -8.48 -4.75 9.54
CA THR A 123 -9.16 -3.62 8.86
C THR A 123 -8.64 -2.28 9.36
N GLU A 124 -8.67 -2.04 10.69
CA GLU A 124 -8.22 -0.78 11.30
C GLU A 124 -6.75 -0.48 10.96
N CYS A 125 -5.89 -1.49 11.02
CA CYS A 125 -4.47 -1.37 10.65
C CYS A 125 -4.31 -0.94 9.18
N THR A 126 -5.09 -1.52 8.28
CA THR A 126 -5.02 -1.21 6.84
C THR A 126 -5.55 0.19 6.55
N LEU A 127 -6.64 0.60 7.21
CA LEU A 127 -7.19 1.96 7.09
C LEU A 127 -6.19 3.01 7.59
N GLY A 128 -5.61 2.82 8.77
CA GLY A 128 -4.58 3.73 9.28
C GLY A 128 -3.32 3.77 8.38
N TYR A 129 -2.97 2.64 7.75
CA TYR A 129 -1.88 2.61 6.78
C TYR A 129 -2.23 3.35 5.48
N LEU A 130 -3.46 3.24 5.00
CA LEU A 130 -3.96 4.02 3.85
C LEU A 130 -3.90 5.52 4.13
N GLU A 131 -4.37 5.96 5.30
CA GLU A 131 -4.28 7.37 5.73
C GLU A 131 -2.83 7.87 5.73
N LEU A 132 -1.87 7.04 6.18
CA LEU A 132 -0.45 7.37 6.10
C LEU A 132 0.03 7.55 4.66
N LEU A 133 -0.33 6.64 3.74
CA LEU A 133 0.07 6.76 2.34
C LEU A 133 -0.56 7.97 1.66
N GLU A 134 -1.81 8.29 1.99
CA GLU A 134 -2.48 9.51 1.53
C GLU A 134 -1.78 10.77 2.04
N HIS A 135 -1.30 10.78 3.29
CA HIS A 135 -0.48 11.88 3.79
C HIS A 135 0.85 12.00 3.06
N VAL A 136 1.50 10.90 2.67
CA VAL A 136 2.73 10.93 1.87
C VAL A 136 2.50 11.57 0.50
N LEU A 137 1.29 11.51 -0.08
CA LEU A 137 0.97 12.20 -1.34
C LEU A 137 0.89 13.73 -1.20
N LEU A 138 0.74 14.24 0.02
CA LEU A 138 0.61 15.68 0.29
C LEU A 138 1.96 16.39 0.49
N VAL A 139 3.06 15.63 0.57
CA VAL A 139 4.43 16.13 0.82
C VAL A 139 5.24 16.16 -0.47
#